data_AF-A0A372RM00-F1
#
_entry.id   AF-A0A372RM00-F1
#
_cell.length_a   1.000
_cell.length_b   1.000
_cell.length_c   1.000
_cell.angle_alpha   90.00
_cell.angle_beta   90.00
_cell.angle_gamma   90.00
#
_symmetry.space_group_name_H-M   'P 1'
#
loop_
_entity.id
_entity.type
_entity.pdbx_description
1 polymer ?
#
loop_
_entity_poly.entity_id
_entity_poly.type
_entity_poly.pdbx_seq_one_letter_code
_entity_poly.pdbx_strand_id
1 'polypeptide(L)'
;MNHGVQVRSTIRPPFPPLITIQDIVRLLSINRQRRPRRRFNAFNIYRTTTIFHMQINNIILPITYNYFQSITSVNWDSEASDVKKMYQGLARDTNTYYNL
;
A
#
# COMPACT_ATOMS: atom_id res chain seq x y z
N MET A 1 -17.34 19.03 -13.38
CA MET A 1 -16.49 17.93 -12.89
C MET A 1 -15.51 18.51 -11.88
N ASN A 2 -15.49 18.01 -10.64
CA ASN A 2 -14.66 18.58 -9.57
C ASN A 2 -13.19 18.15 -9.73
N HIS A 3 -12.33 19.08 -10.13
CA HIS A 3 -10.89 18.84 -10.32
C HIS A 3 -10.19 18.29 -9.04
N GLY A 4 -10.71 18.62 -7.85
CA GLY A 4 -10.20 18.09 -6.58
C GLY A 4 -10.45 16.59 -6.34
N VAL A 5 -11.45 15.99 -6.99
CA VAL A 5 -11.74 14.55 -6.91
C VAL A 5 -10.87 13.76 -7.92
N GLN A 6 -10.52 14.39 -9.04
CA GLN A 6 -9.71 13.79 -10.09
C GLN A 6 -8.21 13.73 -9.73
N VAL A 7 -7.70 14.74 -9.00
CA VAL A 7 -6.31 14.73 -8.48
C VAL A 7 -6.11 13.71 -7.34
N ARG A 8 -7.17 13.33 -6.63
CA ARG A 8 -7.09 12.39 -5.49
C ARG A 8 -7.24 10.92 -5.88
N SER A 9 -7.76 10.65 -7.08
CA SER A 9 -7.90 9.30 -7.65
C SER A 9 -6.62 8.79 -8.33
N THR A 10 -5.62 9.64 -8.51
CA THR A 10 -4.31 9.31 -9.10
C THR A 10 -3.25 8.88 -8.09
N ILE A 11 -3.57 8.78 -6.80
CA ILE A 11 -2.64 8.33 -5.77
C ILE A 11 -2.42 6.81 -5.95
N ARG A 12 -1.40 6.47 -6.72
CA ARG A 12 -0.96 5.10 -6.99
C ARG A 12 0.53 5.00 -6.75
N PRO A 13 1.01 3.90 -6.15
CA PRO A 13 2.43 3.64 -6.08
C PRO A 13 2.99 3.44 -7.50
N PRO A 14 4.23 3.86 -7.78
CA PRO A 14 4.86 3.59 -9.06
C PRO A 14 5.00 2.08 -9.26
N PHE A 15 5.01 1.67 -10.53
CA PHE A 15 5.34 0.31 -10.92
C PHE A 15 6.56 0.34 -11.86
N PRO A 16 7.64 -0.42 -11.56
CA PRO A 16 7.80 -1.32 -10.41
C PRO A 16 7.82 -0.56 -9.06
N PRO A 17 7.42 -1.23 -7.97
CA PRO A 17 7.35 -0.60 -6.66
C PRO A 17 8.75 -0.21 -6.17
N LEU A 18 8.93 1.08 -5.89
CA LEU A 18 10.18 1.65 -5.36
C LEU A 18 10.24 1.49 -3.83
N ILE A 19 10.10 0.27 -3.34
CA ILE A 19 10.07 -0.03 -1.90
C ILE A 19 10.80 -1.35 -1.62
N THR A 20 11.60 -1.40 -0.56
CA THR A 20 12.25 -2.64 -0.12
C THR A 20 11.38 -3.40 0.88
N ILE A 21 11.67 -4.69 1.09
CA ILE A 21 11.02 -5.48 2.15
C ILE A 21 11.28 -4.86 3.53
N GLN A 22 12.46 -4.27 3.75
CA GLN A 22 12.81 -3.61 5.01
C GLN A 22 11.93 -2.37 5.26
N ASP A 23 11.67 -1.57 4.22
CA ASP A 23 10.76 -0.41 4.30
C ASP A 23 9.33 -0.86 4.61
N ILE A 24 8.85 -1.91 3.95
CA ILE A 24 7.53 -2.51 4.19
C ILE A 24 7.42 -2.96 5.66
N VAL A 25 8.41 -3.72 6.15
CA VAL A 25 8.47 -4.20 7.54
C VAL A 25 8.47 -3.03 8.52
N ARG A 26 9.25 -1.98 8.26
CA ARG A 26 9.30 -0.79 9.13
C ARG A 26 7.92 -0.12 9.23
N LEU A 27 7.25 0.10 8.11
CA LEU A 27 5.92 0.73 8.05
C LEU A 27 4.83 -0.13 8.71
N LEU A 28 4.89 -1.44 8.51
CA LEU A 28 3.96 -2.39 9.15
C LEU A 28 4.20 -2.46 10.65
N SER A 29 5.45 -2.39 11.11
CA SER A 29 5.83 -2.49 12.54
C SER A 29 5.32 -1.30 13.36
N ILE A 30 5.34 -0.08 12.82
CA ILE A 30 4.73 1.11 13.45
C ILE A 30 3.25 0.87 13.77
N ASN A 31 2.56 0.10 12.92
CA ASN A 31 1.14 -0.21 13.07
C ASN A 31 0.86 -1.55 13.78
N ARG A 32 1.90 -2.34 14.10
CA ARG A 32 1.77 -3.75 14.55
C ARG A 32 1.52 -3.92 16.04
N GLN A 33 1.79 -2.91 16.88
CA GLN A 33 1.52 -2.97 18.32
C GLN A 33 0.04 -3.25 18.65
N ARG A 34 -0.87 -3.14 17.67
CA ARG A 34 -2.31 -3.34 17.84
C ARG A 34 -2.91 -4.50 17.02
N ARG A 35 -2.11 -5.31 16.30
CA ARG A 35 -2.65 -6.37 15.42
C ARG A 35 -2.05 -7.75 15.72
N PRO A 36 -2.88 -8.81 15.81
CA PRO A 36 -2.40 -10.18 15.99
C PRO A 36 -1.52 -10.63 14.81
N ARG A 37 -0.75 -11.72 15.01
CA ARG A 37 0.10 -12.38 14.00
C ARG A 37 -0.74 -12.92 12.83
N ARG A 38 -1.23 -12.02 11.98
CA ARG A 38 -1.98 -12.35 10.76
C ARG A 38 -1.08 -12.14 9.55
N ARG A 39 -1.13 -13.08 8.61
CA ARG A 39 -0.46 -12.97 7.32
C ARG A 39 -0.88 -11.71 6.58
N PHE A 40 0.09 -11.02 5.99
CA PHE A 40 -0.13 -9.93 5.07
C PHE A 40 -0.52 -10.48 3.71
N ASN A 41 -1.58 -9.92 3.11
CA ASN A 41 -1.94 -10.20 1.73
C ASN A 41 -1.36 -9.13 0.80
N ALA A 42 -1.40 -9.38 -0.51
CA ALA A 42 -0.89 -8.45 -1.51
C ALA A 42 -1.50 -7.05 -1.41
N PHE A 43 -2.79 -6.96 -1.09
CA PHE A 43 -3.48 -5.68 -0.89
C PHE A 43 -2.93 -4.88 0.32
N ASN A 44 -2.61 -5.53 1.43
CA ASN A 44 -1.99 -4.87 2.59
C ASN A 44 -0.63 -4.29 2.23
N ILE A 45 0.15 -5.00 1.41
CA ILE A 45 1.45 -4.50 0.94
C ILE A 45 1.23 -3.32 -0.01
N TYR A 46 0.37 -3.48 -1.02
CA TYR A 46 0.00 -2.41 -1.97
C TYR A 46 -0.42 -1.12 -1.27
N ARG A 47 -1.29 -1.23 -0.25
CA ARG A 47 -1.73 -0.12 0.57
C ARG A 47 -0.57 0.54 1.33
N THR A 48 0.31 -0.26 1.91
CA THR A 48 1.51 0.23 2.61
C THR A 48 2.46 0.96 1.66
N THR A 49 2.68 0.42 0.46
CA THR A 49 3.48 1.05 -0.58
C THR A 49 2.87 2.37 -1.05
N THR A 50 1.54 2.47 -1.09
CA THR A 50 0.85 3.73 -1.42
C THR A 50 1.11 4.79 -0.34
N ILE A 51 1.06 4.41 0.94
CA ILE A 51 1.41 5.32 2.05
C ILE A 51 2.86 5.78 1.91
N PHE A 52 3.79 4.85 1.66
CA PHE A 52 5.20 5.17 1.45
C PHE A 52 5.39 6.14 0.29
N HIS A 53 4.74 5.88 -0.84
CA HIS A 53 4.77 6.76 -2.00
C HIS A 53 4.26 8.17 -1.69
N MET A 54 3.18 8.29 -0.90
CA MET A 54 2.69 9.60 -0.45
C MET A 54 3.70 10.30 0.46
N GLN A 55 4.35 9.57 1.37
CA GLN A 55 5.35 10.12 2.29
C GLN A 55 6.58 10.66 1.55
N ILE A 56 7.15 9.89 0.62
CA ILE A 56 8.36 10.32 -0.11
C ILE A 56 8.09 11.48 -1.06
N ASN A 57 6.86 11.63 -1.57
CA ASN A 57 6.46 12.74 -2.44
C ASN A 57 5.87 13.93 -1.67
N ASN A 58 5.95 13.94 -0.32
CA ASN A 58 5.36 14.97 0.54
C ASN A 58 3.88 15.25 0.21
N ILE A 59 3.14 14.22 -0.19
CA ILE A 59 1.70 14.30 -0.47
C ILE A 59 0.98 14.31 0.89
N ILE A 60 0.90 15.50 1.49
CA ILE A 60 0.14 15.74 2.72
C ILE A 60 -1.27 16.12 2.30
N LEU A 61 -2.14 15.12 2.27
CA LEU A 61 -3.56 15.36 2.05
C LEU A 61 -4.33 15.07 3.34
N PRO A 62 -5.28 15.93 3.75
CA PRO A 62 -6.23 15.63 4.82
C PRO A 62 -7.21 14.57 4.29
N ILE A 63 -6.73 13.35 4.14
CA ILE A 63 -7.50 12.19 3.70
C ILE A 63 -7.92 11.42 4.93
N THR A 64 -9.22 11.18 5.07
CA THR A 64 -9.72 10.26 6.08
C THR A 64 -9.28 8.84 5.78
N TYR A 65 -9.09 8.02 6.81
CA TYR A 65 -8.75 6.59 6.65
C TYR A 65 -9.73 5.88 5.70
N ASN A 66 -11.03 6.19 5.79
CA ASN A 66 -12.06 5.58 4.95
C ASN A 66 -11.90 5.96 3.48
N TYR A 67 -11.62 7.23 3.19
CA TYR A 67 -11.41 7.67 1.82
C TYR A 67 -10.14 7.06 1.21
N PHE A 68 -9.06 6.96 1.99
CA PHE A 68 -7.85 6.25 1.57
C PHE A 68 -8.10 4.76 1.30
N GLN A 69 -8.84 4.09 2.17
CA GLN A 69 -9.24 2.69 1.99
C GLN A 69 -10.02 2.51 0.69
N SER A 70 -10.99 3.38 0.40
CA SER A 70 -11.77 3.32 -0.85
C SER A 70 -10.90 3.53 -2.09
N ILE A 71 -10.02 4.53 -2.10
CA ILE A 71 -9.12 4.79 -3.25
C ILE A 71 -8.20 3.59 -3.49
N THR A 72 -7.56 3.08 -2.44
CA THR A 72 -6.63 1.95 -2.57
C THR A 72 -7.34 0.69 -3.03
N SER A 73 -8.57 0.42 -2.58
CA SER A 73 -9.38 -0.70 -3.08
C SER A 73 -9.68 -0.56 -4.56
N VAL A 74 -10.22 0.58 -4.99
CA VAL A 74 -10.54 0.83 -6.41
C VAL A 74 -9.30 0.71 -7.29
N ASN A 75 -8.17 1.28 -6.84
CA ASN A 75 -6.92 1.19 -7.58
C ASN A 75 -6.45 -0.27 -7.68
N TRP A 76 -6.41 -0.99 -6.56
CA TRP A 76 -6.04 -2.41 -6.53
C TRP A 76 -6.91 -3.27 -7.45
N ASP A 77 -8.23 -3.06 -7.45
CA ASP A 77 -9.13 -3.81 -8.31
C ASP A 77 -8.82 -3.55 -9.79
N SER A 78 -8.49 -2.30 -10.14
CA SER A 78 -8.09 -1.90 -11.49
C SER A 78 -6.66 -2.29 -11.89
N GLU A 79 -5.81 -2.76 -10.96
CA GLU A 79 -4.42 -3.12 -11.27
C GLU A 79 -4.33 -4.34 -12.18
N ALA A 80 -3.35 -4.31 -13.07
CA ALA A 80 -3.03 -5.42 -13.97
C ALA A 80 -2.57 -6.66 -13.19
N SER A 81 -2.79 -7.85 -13.76
CA SER A 81 -2.43 -9.12 -13.13
C SER A 81 -0.95 -9.22 -12.76
N ASP A 82 -0.04 -8.66 -13.56
CA ASP A 82 1.39 -8.72 -13.28
C ASP A 82 1.81 -7.80 -12.13
N VAL A 83 1.14 -6.64 -11.98
CA VAL A 83 1.29 -5.79 -10.80
C VAL A 83 0.84 -6.56 -9.56
N LYS A 84 -0.32 -7.21 -9.63
CA LYS A 84 -0.86 -8.02 -8.52
C LYS A 84 0.09 -9.17 -8.14
N LYS A 85 0.69 -9.86 -9.12
CA LYS A 85 1.70 -10.91 -8.88
C LYS A 85 2.94 -10.36 -8.16
N MET A 86 3.43 -9.18 -8.54
CA MET A 86 4.56 -8.54 -7.85
C MET A 86 4.24 -8.31 -6.37
N TYR A 87 3.07 -7.76 -6.05
CA TYR A 87 2.65 -7.53 -4.67
C TYR A 87 2.35 -8.83 -3.90
N GLN A 88 1.95 -9.90 -4.57
CA GLN A 88 1.86 -11.24 -3.96
C GLN A 88 3.24 -11.77 -3.56
N GLY A 89 4.26 -11.58 -4.41
CA GLY A 89 5.65 -11.89 -4.08
C GLY A 89 6.13 -11.11 -2.86
N LEU A 90 5.95 -9.80 -2.86
CA LEU A 90 6.30 -8.94 -1.71
C LEU A 90 5.57 -9.36 -0.42
N ALA A 91 4.30 -9.75 -0.52
CA ALA A 91 3.54 -10.24 0.63
C ALA A 91 4.09 -11.57 1.17
N ARG A 92 4.48 -12.49 0.28
CA ARG A 92 5.14 -13.74 0.65
C ARG A 92 6.45 -13.46 1.39
N ASP A 93 7.31 -12.64 0.82
CA ASP A 93 8.62 -12.31 1.40
C ASP A 93 8.47 -11.61 2.76
N THR A 94 7.50 -10.71 2.87
CA THR A 94 7.17 -10.04 4.13
C THR A 94 6.67 -11.03 5.19
N ASN A 95 5.82 -11.99 4.83
CA ASN A 95 5.36 -13.03 5.76
C ASN A 95 6.51 -13.95 6.19
N THR A 96 7.39 -14.32 5.26
CA THR A 96 8.62 -15.08 5.56
C THR A 96 9.50 -14.33 6.54
N TYR A 97 9.72 -13.03 6.35
CA TYR A 97 10.49 -12.21 7.30
C TYR A 97 9.91 -12.26 8.72
N TYR A 98 8.58 -12.30 8.85
CA TYR A 98 7.91 -12.34 10.15
C TYR A 98 7.60 -13.75 10.68
N ASN A 99 7.99 -14.81 9.96
CA ASN A 99 7.64 -16.20 10.26
C ASN A 99 6.11 -16.40 10.46
N LEU A 100 5.29 -15.88 9.54
CA LEU A 100 3.82 -15.91 9.57
C LEU A 100 3.19 -16.94 8.62
#